data_AF-A0A539DEC6-F1
#
_entry.id   AF-A0A539DEC6-F1
#
_cell.length_a   1.000
_cell.length_b   1.000
_cell.length_c   1.000
_cell.angle_alpha   90.00
_cell.angle_beta   90.00
_cell.angle_gamma   90.00
#
_symmetry.space_group_name_H-M   'P 1'
#
loop_
_entity.id
_entity.type
_entity.pdbx_description
1 polymer ?
#
loop_
_entity_poly.entity_id
_entity_poly.type
_entity_poly.pdbx_seq_one_letter_code
_entity_poly.pdbx_strand_id
1 'polypeptide(L)'
;TLFLFCDVLNPDTGEPYNRDSRSMAKKALAYVQSSGVGDTVFFGPEAEFFIFDDVRWSTAPHDTGYTYDSIELPANTGAEYSEGNMGHRPGPKGGYFPVNPTDSAQDLRGEMLGVMRDLGMQPEKHHHEVAPAQHELGLKFSDLLTMADRLQLYKYVIHNVAAAYGKSATFMAKPTFGDNGSGMHVHQSIWRDGKPLFAGDKYAGLSDLCLWYIGGIIKHAKAINAFANSTTNSYKRLVPGYEAPVKLAYSSRNRSASIRIPFVNSPKAKRIEARFPDPMGNPYLTFVALLMAGLDGIENRIDPGAPADKNLYDLPPEERGSIPEVCGSLKEALDALDQDRAFLKKGGVMDDDFIDSYIELKMEEVMRLQLHPHPVEFDMYYSC
;
A
#
# COMPACT_ATOMS: atom_id res chain seq x y z
N THR A 1 15.43 18.26 19.33
CA THR A 1 16.13 17.32 18.44
C THR A 1 15.78 17.65 17.00
N LEU A 2 16.73 17.59 16.07
CA LEU A 2 16.49 17.75 14.63
C LEU A 2 16.53 16.38 13.96
N PHE A 3 15.62 16.10 13.03
CA PHE A 3 15.63 14.88 12.23
C PHE A 3 16.24 15.17 10.84
N LEU A 4 16.97 14.21 10.29
CA LEU A 4 17.60 14.29 8.97
C LEU A 4 17.44 12.96 8.25
N PHE A 5 17.06 12.98 6.98
CA PHE A 5 17.13 11.81 6.12
C PHE A 5 18.57 11.63 5.61
N CYS A 6 19.06 10.41 5.70
CA CYS A 6 20.41 10.04 5.26
C CYS A 6 20.34 8.89 4.26
N ASP A 7 21.36 8.80 3.41
CA ASP A 7 21.63 7.61 2.59
C ASP A 7 22.79 6.83 3.22
N VAL A 8 22.90 5.55 2.88
CA VAL A 8 24.04 4.72 3.31
C VAL A 8 25.07 4.69 2.19
N LEU A 9 26.33 4.97 2.51
CA LEU A 9 27.46 4.88 1.59
C LEU A 9 28.40 3.75 2.02
N ASN A 10 29.04 3.10 1.06
CA ASN A 10 30.12 2.17 1.33
C ASN A 10 31.33 2.96 1.85
N PRO A 11 31.88 2.63 3.04
CA PRO A 11 32.98 3.40 3.64
C PRO A 11 34.29 3.30 2.85
N ASP A 12 34.52 2.21 2.11
CA ASP A 12 35.75 1.98 1.37
C ASP A 12 35.77 2.74 0.03
N THR A 13 34.62 2.82 -0.65
CA THR A 13 34.52 3.44 -1.98
C THR A 13 33.88 4.83 -1.97
N GLY A 14 33.12 5.17 -0.93
CA GLY A 14 32.28 6.37 -0.87
C GLY A 14 31.03 6.30 -1.78
N GLU A 15 30.81 5.19 -2.47
CA GLU A 15 29.67 5.02 -3.38
C GLU A 15 28.38 4.67 -2.63
N PRO A 16 27.20 4.98 -3.18
CA PRO A 16 25.93 4.59 -2.59
C PRO A 16 25.84 3.07 -2.36
N TYR A 17 25.48 2.68 -1.14
CA TYR A 17 25.34 1.28 -0.77
C TYR A 17 24.24 0.63 -1.63
N ASN A 18 24.56 -0.51 -2.25
CA ASN A 18 23.67 -1.16 -3.21
C ASN A 18 22.38 -1.72 -2.59
N ARG A 19 22.32 -1.89 -1.26
CA ARG A 19 21.12 -2.32 -0.53
C ARG A 19 20.38 -1.18 0.18
N ASP A 20 20.80 0.06 0.02
CA ASP A 20 20.06 1.22 0.54
C ASP A 20 18.88 1.57 -0.37
N SER A 21 17.67 1.35 0.14
CA SER A 21 16.43 1.62 -0.59
C SER A 21 16.26 3.08 -1.02
N ARG A 22 16.81 4.04 -0.27
CA ARG A 22 16.72 5.46 -0.62
C ARG A 22 17.65 5.79 -1.78
N SER A 23 18.86 5.20 -1.78
CA SER A 23 19.78 5.24 -2.92
C SER A 23 19.19 4.57 -4.16
N MET A 24 18.47 3.45 -4.04
CA MET A 24 17.75 2.84 -5.18
C MET A 24 16.68 3.77 -5.77
N ALA A 25 15.92 4.46 -4.92
CA ALA A 25 14.93 5.45 -5.37
C ALA A 25 15.58 6.58 -6.20
N LYS A 26 16.77 7.05 -5.78
CA LYS A 26 17.55 8.02 -6.56
C LYS A 26 18.04 7.46 -7.88
N LYS A 27 18.53 6.21 -7.90
CA LYS A 27 18.93 5.54 -9.14
C LYS A 27 17.75 5.37 -10.11
N ALA A 28 16.57 5.03 -9.61
CA ALA A 28 15.36 4.90 -10.44
C ALA A 28 14.97 6.25 -11.06
N LEU A 29 15.05 7.35 -10.29
CA LEU A 29 14.84 8.70 -10.81
C LEU A 29 15.87 9.08 -11.89
N ALA A 30 17.15 8.75 -11.67
CA ALA A 30 18.18 8.95 -12.70
C ALA A 30 17.90 8.12 -13.97
N TYR A 31 17.39 6.91 -13.82
CA TYR A 31 17.03 6.05 -14.95
C TYR A 31 15.86 6.61 -15.78
N VAL A 32 14.85 7.24 -15.15
CA VAL A 32 13.78 7.96 -15.87
C VAL A 32 14.35 9.04 -16.77
N GLN A 33 15.33 9.80 -16.26
CA GLN A 33 15.99 10.87 -17.02
C GLN A 33 16.86 10.31 -18.14
N SER A 34 17.70 9.30 -17.86
CA SER A 34 18.62 8.72 -18.86
C SER A 34 17.90 7.95 -19.96
N SER A 35 16.75 7.34 -19.66
CA SER A 35 15.90 6.67 -20.66
C SER A 35 15.15 7.65 -21.55
N GLY A 36 15.12 8.94 -21.20
CA GLY A 36 14.41 9.96 -21.95
C GLY A 36 12.90 9.77 -21.95
N VAL A 37 12.32 9.11 -20.93
CA VAL A 37 10.86 8.92 -20.78
C VAL A 37 10.20 10.11 -20.10
N GLY A 38 10.87 10.78 -19.15
CA GLY A 38 10.38 11.98 -18.46
C GLY A 38 11.50 12.65 -17.68
N ASP A 39 11.18 13.73 -16.97
CA ASP A 39 12.11 14.39 -16.04
C ASP A 39 11.67 14.29 -14.58
N THR A 40 10.36 14.16 -14.35
CA THR A 40 9.73 14.19 -13.03
C THR A 40 8.68 13.11 -12.93
N VAL A 41 8.66 12.39 -11.81
CA VAL A 41 7.71 11.34 -11.50
C VAL A 41 7.06 11.65 -10.17
N PHE A 42 5.74 11.88 -10.20
CA PHE A 42 4.97 12.19 -9.01
C PHE A 42 4.31 10.94 -8.44
N PHE A 43 4.40 10.80 -7.12
CA PHE A 43 3.76 9.77 -6.33
C PHE A 43 2.84 10.41 -5.29
N GLY A 44 1.69 9.80 -5.07
CA GLY A 44 0.73 10.17 -4.02
C GLY A 44 0.17 8.92 -3.35
N PRO A 45 0.78 8.42 -2.27
CA PRO A 45 0.25 7.28 -1.51
C PRO A 45 -0.88 7.73 -0.57
N GLU A 46 -1.96 6.97 -0.54
CA GLU A 46 -3.02 7.06 0.47
C GLU A 46 -2.86 5.86 1.42
N ALA A 47 -2.16 6.05 2.54
CA ALA A 47 -1.89 4.99 3.50
C ALA A 47 -2.92 4.99 4.63
N GLU A 48 -3.79 3.98 4.60
CA GLU A 48 -4.80 3.72 5.63
C GLU A 48 -4.15 3.11 6.89
N PHE A 49 -4.81 3.25 8.04
CA PHE A 49 -4.32 2.73 9.32
C PHE A 49 -5.47 2.50 10.30
N PHE A 50 -5.18 1.78 11.38
CA PHE A 50 -6.09 1.59 12.50
C PHE A 50 -5.57 2.28 13.76
N ILE A 51 -6.47 2.69 14.65
CA ILE A 51 -6.14 3.17 16.00
C ILE A 51 -6.93 2.35 17.03
N PHE A 52 -6.21 1.61 17.87
CA PHE A 52 -6.78 0.81 18.95
C PHE A 52 -6.51 1.44 20.31
N ASP A 53 -7.37 1.12 21.28
CA ASP A 53 -7.22 1.50 22.69
C ASP A 53 -6.36 0.48 23.45
N ASP A 54 -6.43 -0.80 23.08
CA ASP A 54 -5.65 -1.87 23.68
C ASP A 54 -5.26 -2.90 22.61
N VAL A 55 -4.04 -3.43 22.70
CA VAL A 55 -3.54 -4.49 21.81
C VAL A 55 -2.63 -5.41 22.62
N ARG A 56 -2.95 -6.70 22.65
CA ARG A 56 -2.19 -7.75 23.36
C ARG A 56 -1.98 -8.94 22.44
N TRP A 57 -0.80 -9.55 22.46
CA TRP A 57 -0.53 -10.76 21.70
C TRP A 57 0.47 -11.66 22.42
N SER A 58 0.45 -12.94 22.08
CA SER A 58 1.39 -13.94 22.54
C SER A 58 1.70 -14.91 21.40
N THR A 59 2.96 -15.32 21.30
CA THR A 59 3.41 -16.36 20.37
C THR A 59 4.11 -17.49 21.13
N ALA A 60 3.78 -17.64 22.41
CA ALA A 60 4.32 -18.73 23.21
C ALA A 60 3.66 -20.06 22.74
N PRO A 61 4.39 -21.19 22.75
CA PRO A 61 3.85 -22.46 22.26
C PRO A 61 2.55 -22.92 22.94
N HIS A 62 2.32 -22.50 24.19
CA HIS A 62 1.13 -22.84 24.98
C HIS A 62 0.10 -21.70 25.09
N ASP A 63 0.41 -20.55 24.51
CA ASP A 63 -0.41 -19.33 24.56
C ASP A 63 -0.11 -18.54 23.27
N THR A 64 -0.78 -18.90 22.19
CA THR A 64 -0.65 -18.22 20.89
C THR A 64 -1.97 -17.56 20.55
N GLY A 65 -1.95 -16.25 20.35
CA GLY A 65 -3.14 -15.49 20.03
C GLY A 65 -2.91 -13.99 20.09
N TYR A 66 -3.96 -13.24 19.78
CA TYR A 66 -3.97 -11.79 19.91
C TYR A 66 -5.38 -11.31 20.23
N THR A 67 -5.43 -10.16 20.89
CA THR A 67 -6.65 -9.42 21.20
C THR A 67 -6.38 -7.95 20.95
N TYR A 68 -7.38 -7.23 20.50
CA TYR A 68 -7.34 -5.80 20.30
C TYR A 68 -8.69 -5.23 20.69
N ASP A 69 -8.69 -3.97 21.11
CA ASP A 69 -9.91 -3.29 21.49
C ASP A 69 -9.90 -1.83 21.02
N SER A 70 -11.09 -1.31 20.76
CA SER A 70 -11.34 0.12 20.54
C SER A 70 -12.78 0.45 20.94
N ILE A 71 -13.00 1.63 21.50
CA ILE A 71 -14.33 2.14 21.85
C ILE A 71 -15.30 2.12 20.68
N GLU A 72 -14.82 2.15 19.42
CA GLU A 72 -15.64 2.09 18.21
C GLU A 72 -16.05 0.66 17.80
N LEU A 73 -15.41 -0.38 18.35
CA LEU A 73 -15.69 -1.75 17.91
C LEU A 73 -17.12 -2.18 18.27
N PRO A 74 -17.86 -2.81 17.33
CA PRO A 74 -19.21 -3.32 17.60
C PRO A 74 -19.29 -4.30 18.79
N ALA A 75 -18.19 -5.01 19.08
CA ALA A 75 -18.06 -5.90 20.24
C ALA A 75 -18.34 -5.21 21.58
N ASN A 76 -18.13 -3.89 21.66
CA ASN A 76 -18.31 -3.09 22.88
C ASN A 76 -19.72 -2.50 23.05
N THR A 77 -20.68 -2.89 22.22
CA THR A 77 -22.07 -2.38 22.33
C THR A 77 -22.69 -2.67 23.71
N GLY A 78 -22.35 -3.81 24.32
CA GLY A 78 -22.81 -4.19 25.66
C GLY A 78 -21.76 -4.04 26.77
N ALA A 79 -20.60 -3.44 26.48
CA ALA A 79 -19.53 -3.31 27.46
C ALA A 79 -19.88 -2.30 28.56
N GLU A 80 -19.43 -2.56 29.78
CA GLU A 80 -19.55 -1.64 30.92
C GLU A 80 -18.32 -0.73 30.99
N TYR A 81 -18.55 0.58 31.08
CA TYR A 81 -17.51 1.60 31.27
C TYR A 81 -17.81 2.36 32.56
N SER A 82 -16.78 2.84 33.25
CA SER A 82 -16.92 3.58 34.53
C SER A 82 -17.83 4.81 34.43
N GLU A 83 -17.81 5.46 33.28
CA GLU A 83 -18.57 6.65 32.92
C GLU A 83 -19.91 6.33 32.23
N GLY A 84 -20.20 5.05 32.02
CA GLY A 84 -21.35 4.56 31.25
C GLY A 84 -21.04 4.36 29.76
N ASN A 85 -21.81 3.48 29.11
CA ASN A 85 -21.66 3.21 27.68
C ASN A 85 -22.47 4.21 26.84
N MET A 86 -21.79 5.07 26.09
CA MET A 86 -22.42 6.16 25.31
C MET A 86 -23.15 5.70 24.04
N GLY A 87 -22.97 4.46 23.60
CA GLY A 87 -23.83 3.81 22.59
C GLY A 87 -23.70 4.27 21.12
N HIS A 88 -22.81 5.20 20.78
CA HIS A 88 -22.62 5.69 19.41
C HIS A 88 -21.39 5.02 18.76
N ARG A 89 -21.61 4.02 17.88
CA ARG A 89 -20.53 3.25 17.24
C ARG A 89 -20.83 2.98 15.76
N PRO A 90 -19.80 2.95 14.90
CA PRO A 90 -19.96 2.42 13.56
C PRO A 90 -20.23 0.92 13.62
N GLY A 91 -21.16 0.43 12.80
CA GLY A 91 -21.32 -1.01 12.59
C GLY A 91 -20.16 -1.59 11.76
N PRO A 92 -20.10 -2.92 11.58
CA PRO A 92 -19.17 -3.54 10.63
C PRO A 92 -19.31 -2.89 9.24
N LYS A 93 -18.18 -2.51 8.62
CA LYS A 93 -18.13 -1.73 7.37
C LYS A 93 -18.91 -0.39 7.40
N GLY A 94 -19.19 0.15 8.58
CA GLY A 94 -20.04 1.32 8.80
C GLY A 94 -19.29 2.59 9.21
N GLY A 95 -17.95 2.59 9.15
CA GLY A 95 -17.11 3.72 9.56
C GLY A 95 -17.01 4.84 8.53
N TYR A 96 -17.53 4.66 7.31
CA TYR A 96 -17.33 5.64 6.23
C TYR A 96 -18.27 6.86 6.37
N PHE A 97 -17.72 7.96 6.91
CA PHE A 97 -18.36 9.27 7.10
C PHE A 97 -19.59 9.39 8.04
N PRO A 98 -19.80 8.55 9.08
CA PRO A 98 -20.68 8.98 10.16
C PRO A 98 -20.03 10.18 10.88
N VAL A 99 -20.85 11.15 11.28
CA VAL A 99 -20.36 12.32 12.03
C VAL A 99 -20.17 11.98 13.51
N ASN A 100 -19.50 12.86 14.26
CA ASN A 100 -19.47 12.78 15.71
C ASN A 100 -20.90 12.72 16.30
N PRO A 101 -21.15 11.95 17.38
CA PRO A 101 -20.15 11.25 18.20
C PRO A 101 -19.81 9.82 17.73
N THR A 102 -20.38 9.32 16.62
CA THR A 102 -20.06 7.98 16.11
C THR A 102 -18.61 7.86 15.64
N ASP A 103 -18.11 8.89 14.96
CA ASP A 103 -16.67 9.05 14.70
C ASP A 103 -15.99 9.63 15.94
N SER A 104 -15.17 8.82 16.60
CA SER A 104 -14.51 9.18 17.87
C SER A 104 -13.13 9.83 17.68
N ALA A 105 -12.61 9.85 16.45
CA ALA A 105 -11.22 10.20 16.16
C ALA A 105 -11.05 11.50 15.35
N GLN A 106 -12.11 12.30 15.18
CA GLN A 106 -12.06 13.56 14.43
C GLN A 106 -10.95 14.50 14.93
N ASP A 107 -10.90 14.78 16.24
CA ASP A 107 -9.89 15.67 16.83
C ASP A 107 -8.48 15.08 16.76
N LEU A 108 -8.36 13.77 16.99
CA LEU A 108 -7.10 13.03 16.91
C LEU A 108 -6.50 13.10 15.49
N ARG A 109 -7.33 12.89 14.46
CA ARG A 109 -6.91 13.06 13.06
C ARG A 109 -6.56 14.52 12.75
N GLY A 110 -7.31 15.48 13.30
CA GLY A 110 -7.02 16.90 13.17
C GLY A 110 -5.64 17.29 13.72
N GLU A 111 -5.29 16.76 14.90
CA GLU A 111 -3.96 16.96 15.51
C GLU A 111 -2.84 16.36 14.65
N MET A 112 -3.04 15.14 14.12
CA MET A 112 -2.09 14.54 13.19
C MET A 112 -1.83 15.42 11.97
N LEU A 113 -2.87 16.01 11.37
CA LEU A 113 -2.71 16.97 10.26
C LEU A 113 -1.98 18.24 10.70
N GLY A 114 -2.26 18.74 11.91
CA GLY A 114 -1.57 19.89 12.51
C GLY A 114 -0.06 19.67 12.58
N VAL A 115 0.36 18.55 13.17
CA VAL A 115 1.78 18.17 13.26
C VAL A 115 2.40 17.97 11.87
N MET A 116 1.70 17.30 10.95
CA MET A 116 2.19 17.11 9.57
C MET A 116 2.39 18.44 8.82
N ARG A 117 1.49 19.41 9.03
CA ARG A 117 1.64 20.75 8.46
C ARG A 117 2.87 21.45 9.02
N ASP A 118 3.11 21.36 10.33
CA ASP A 118 4.26 21.99 10.98
C ASP A 118 5.60 21.36 10.53
N LEU A 119 5.57 20.09 10.10
CA LEU A 119 6.67 19.40 9.43
C LEU A 119 6.76 19.64 7.91
N GLY A 120 5.90 20.50 7.34
CA GLY A 120 5.93 20.87 5.92
C GLY A 120 5.40 19.80 4.95
N MET A 121 4.58 18.84 5.43
CA MET A 121 4.13 17.68 4.64
C MET A 121 2.92 17.95 3.73
N GLN A 122 2.31 19.14 3.78
CA GLN A 122 1.17 19.54 2.94
C GLN A 122 -0.03 18.57 2.99
N PRO A 123 -0.67 18.38 4.17
CA PRO A 123 -1.90 17.60 4.27
C PRO A 123 -3.06 18.24 3.49
N GLU A 124 -3.93 17.41 2.91
CA GLU A 124 -5.09 17.83 2.09
C GLU A 124 -6.44 17.42 2.68
N LYS A 125 -6.53 16.22 3.27
CA LYS A 125 -7.78 15.65 3.79
C LYS A 125 -7.52 14.73 4.98
N HIS A 126 -8.55 14.48 5.77
CA HIS A 126 -8.62 13.35 6.69
C HIS A 126 -10.04 12.82 6.74
N HIS A 127 -10.20 11.53 6.99
CA HIS A 127 -11.49 10.93 7.26
C HIS A 127 -11.37 9.61 8.02
N HIS A 128 -12.50 9.21 8.58
CA HIS A 128 -12.72 7.83 8.98
C HIS A 128 -12.88 6.95 7.74
N GLU A 129 -12.36 5.72 7.80
CA GLU A 129 -12.44 4.72 6.73
C GLU A 129 -13.55 3.69 7.00
N VAL A 130 -13.70 2.70 6.12
CA VAL A 130 -14.85 1.79 6.11
C VAL A 130 -14.96 0.94 7.39
N ALA A 131 -13.88 0.35 7.89
CA ALA A 131 -13.94 -0.47 9.11
C ALA A 131 -13.96 0.41 10.37
N PRO A 132 -14.60 -0.03 11.47
CA PRO A 132 -14.45 0.60 12.78
C PRO A 132 -12.97 0.78 13.16
N ALA A 133 -12.63 1.91 13.78
CA ALA A 133 -11.26 2.27 14.16
C ALA A 133 -10.27 2.46 12.99
N GLN A 134 -10.74 2.49 11.74
CA GLN A 134 -9.92 2.69 10.54
C GLN A 134 -9.94 4.16 10.11
N HIS A 135 -8.80 4.67 9.67
CA HIS A 135 -8.65 6.06 9.27
C HIS A 135 -7.72 6.22 8.06
N GLU A 136 -7.86 7.35 7.37
CA GLU A 136 -6.96 7.80 6.30
C GLU A 136 -6.71 9.30 6.43
N LEU A 137 -5.45 9.71 6.22
CA LEU A 137 -5.06 11.11 6.04
C LEU A 137 -4.44 11.24 4.64
N GLY A 138 -4.84 12.27 3.89
CA GLY A 138 -4.32 12.54 2.56
C GLY A 138 -3.20 13.58 2.58
N LEU A 139 -2.11 13.29 1.89
CA LEU A 139 -1.03 14.25 1.61
C LEU A 139 -1.06 14.65 0.15
N LYS A 140 -0.70 15.91 -0.13
CA LYS A 140 -0.44 16.33 -1.50
C LYS A 140 0.74 15.55 -2.06
N PHE A 141 0.56 15.02 -3.28
CA PHE A 141 1.60 14.30 -4.00
C PHE A 141 2.90 15.13 -4.14
N SER A 142 4.03 14.45 -4.25
CA SER A 142 5.34 15.05 -4.55
C SER A 142 6.13 14.14 -5.48
N ASP A 143 7.33 14.56 -5.88
CA ASP A 143 8.27 13.66 -6.54
C ASP A 143 8.51 12.38 -5.70
N LEU A 144 8.87 11.29 -6.38
CA LEU A 144 9.01 9.95 -5.78
C LEU A 144 9.81 9.95 -4.47
N LEU A 145 10.98 10.59 -4.45
CA LEU A 145 11.89 10.54 -3.30
C LEU A 145 11.30 11.31 -2.11
N THR A 146 10.85 12.55 -2.34
CA THR A 146 10.20 13.37 -1.31
C THR A 146 8.95 12.68 -0.75
N MET A 147 8.18 12.02 -1.60
CA MET A 147 6.96 11.35 -1.15
C MET A 147 7.26 10.09 -0.34
N ALA A 148 8.31 9.34 -0.68
CA ALA A 148 8.75 8.20 0.13
C ALA A 148 9.29 8.65 1.50
N ASP A 149 10.09 9.72 1.53
CA ASP A 149 10.55 10.39 2.76
C ASP A 149 9.34 10.82 3.62
N ARG A 150 8.36 11.50 3.02
CA ARG A 150 7.13 11.94 3.71
C ARG A 150 6.29 10.78 4.24
N LEU A 151 6.21 9.67 3.53
CA LEU A 151 5.45 8.51 3.98
C LEU A 151 6.09 7.84 5.22
N GLN A 152 7.41 7.89 5.36
CA GLN A 152 8.06 7.49 6.61
C GLN A 152 7.70 8.41 7.77
N LEU A 153 7.72 9.75 7.56
CA LEU A 153 7.28 10.72 8.56
C LEU A 153 5.80 10.60 8.89
N TYR A 154 4.97 10.28 7.90
CA TYR A 154 3.53 10.07 8.05
C TYR A 154 3.25 9.00 9.10
N LYS A 155 3.88 7.83 8.94
CA LYS A 155 3.79 6.73 9.92
C LYS A 155 4.32 7.15 11.29
N TYR A 156 5.44 7.86 11.33
CA TYR A 156 6.02 8.36 12.58
C TYR A 156 5.07 9.31 13.32
N VAL A 157 4.51 10.32 12.64
CA VAL A 157 3.57 11.27 13.25
C VAL A 157 2.34 10.55 13.78
N ILE A 158 1.74 9.66 12.98
CA ILE A 158 0.54 8.94 13.38
C ILE A 158 0.79 8.07 14.62
N HIS A 159 1.88 7.30 14.65
CA HIS A 159 2.22 6.49 15.84
C HIS A 159 2.42 7.36 17.09
N ASN A 160 3.13 8.48 16.97
CA ASN A 160 3.45 9.32 18.14
C ASN A 160 2.27 10.15 18.63
N VAL A 161 1.44 10.67 17.73
CA VAL A 161 0.22 11.39 18.11
C VAL A 161 -0.78 10.42 18.74
N ALA A 162 -0.96 9.21 18.18
CA ALA A 162 -1.80 8.19 18.81
C ALA A 162 -1.29 7.84 20.23
N ALA A 163 0.02 7.62 20.38
CA ALA A 163 0.62 7.33 21.68
C ALA A 163 0.44 8.47 22.70
N ALA A 164 0.55 9.73 22.26
CA ALA A 164 0.32 10.90 23.12
C ALA A 164 -1.14 10.99 23.62
N TYR A 165 -2.09 10.41 22.88
CA TYR A 165 -3.50 10.31 23.26
C TYR A 165 -3.83 9.00 24.00
N GLY A 166 -2.83 8.21 24.39
CA GLY A 166 -3.02 6.94 25.09
C GLY A 166 -3.59 5.83 24.20
N LYS A 167 -3.39 5.92 22.87
CA LYS A 167 -3.86 4.94 21.88
C LYS A 167 -2.68 4.31 21.13
N SER A 168 -2.94 3.23 20.41
CA SER A 168 -1.97 2.51 19.60
C SER A 168 -2.39 2.47 18.13
N ALA A 169 -1.61 3.09 17.25
CA ALA A 169 -1.87 3.05 15.82
C ALA A 169 -1.09 1.94 15.12
N THR A 170 -1.66 1.37 14.05
CA THR A 170 -1.01 0.34 13.23
C THR A 170 -1.33 0.49 11.75
N PHE A 171 -0.32 0.20 10.92
CA PHE A 171 -0.40 0.15 9.45
C PHE A 171 -0.48 -1.28 8.91
N MET A 172 -0.80 -2.25 9.76
CA MET A 172 -0.99 -3.63 9.31
C MET A 172 -2.07 -3.70 8.23
N ALA A 173 -1.80 -4.44 7.16
CA ALA A 173 -2.72 -4.59 6.03
C ALA A 173 -4.06 -5.22 6.45
N LYS A 174 -4.03 -6.11 7.45
CA LYS A 174 -5.21 -6.81 7.96
C LYS A 174 -5.11 -7.07 9.47
N PRO A 175 -5.43 -6.08 10.31
CA PRO A 175 -5.46 -6.28 11.76
C PRO A 175 -6.72 -7.00 12.24
N THR A 176 -7.82 -6.92 11.48
CA THR A 176 -9.11 -7.52 11.81
C THR A 176 -9.56 -8.54 10.75
N PHE A 177 -10.17 -9.65 11.19
CA PHE A 177 -10.83 -10.62 10.31
C PHE A 177 -12.29 -10.21 10.10
N GLY A 178 -12.80 -10.32 8.87
CA GLY A 178 -14.22 -10.05 8.58
C GLY A 178 -14.60 -8.60 8.29
N ASP A 179 -13.68 -7.63 8.38
CA ASP A 179 -13.90 -6.23 7.99
C ASP A 179 -12.84 -5.75 6.98
N ASN A 180 -12.88 -4.48 6.54
CA ASN A 180 -11.89 -3.89 5.65
C ASN A 180 -10.49 -3.90 6.28
N GLY A 181 -9.45 -3.87 5.45
CA GLY A 181 -8.04 -3.80 5.87
C GLY A 181 -7.35 -2.60 5.25
N SER A 182 -6.18 -2.23 5.77
CA SER A 182 -5.46 -1.03 5.33
C SER A 182 -4.74 -1.19 4.00
N GLY A 183 -5.16 -0.42 3.00
CA GLY A 183 -4.44 -0.22 1.75
C GLY A 183 -3.41 0.90 1.79
N MET A 184 -2.55 0.89 0.76
CA MET A 184 -1.76 2.05 0.36
C MET A 184 -2.03 2.31 -1.12
N HIS A 185 -3.06 3.09 -1.44
CA HIS A 185 -3.36 3.39 -2.84
C HIS A 185 -2.30 4.35 -3.40
N VAL A 186 -1.54 3.92 -4.42
CA VAL A 186 -0.41 4.69 -4.93
C VAL A 186 -0.78 5.36 -6.25
N HIS A 187 -1.03 6.66 -6.20
CA HIS A 187 -1.21 7.50 -7.38
C HIS A 187 0.13 7.79 -8.08
N GLN A 188 0.16 7.70 -9.42
CA GLN A 188 1.40 7.87 -10.20
C GLN A 188 1.17 8.69 -11.47
N SER A 189 2.14 9.56 -11.81
CA SER A 189 2.19 10.24 -13.11
C SER A 189 3.62 10.61 -13.51
N ILE A 190 3.93 10.53 -14.81
CA ILE A 190 5.21 10.98 -15.40
C ILE A 190 5.02 12.32 -16.11
N TRP A 191 5.99 13.21 -15.97
CA TRP A 191 5.99 14.56 -16.53
C TRP A 191 7.28 14.84 -17.32
N ARG A 192 7.18 15.81 -18.22
CA ARG A 192 8.30 16.40 -18.95
C ARG A 192 8.06 17.88 -19.16
N ASP A 193 9.05 18.71 -18.86
CA ASP A 193 9.04 20.17 -19.02
C ASP A 193 7.76 20.80 -18.43
N GLY A 194 7.34 20.30 -17.25
CA GLY A 194 6.12 20.76 -16.57
C GLY A 194 4.80 20.35 -17.23
N LYS A 195 4.80 19.40 -18.17
CA LYS A 195 3.60 18.85 -18.83
C LYS A 195 3.36 17.39 -18.46
N PRO A 196 2.11 16.98 -18.17
CA PRO A 196 1.79 15.59 -17.85
C PRO A 196 1.87 14.71 -19.10
N LEU A 197 2.57 13.58 -19.00
CA LEU A 197 2.68 12.61 -20.10
C LEU A 197 1.57 11.55 -20.08
N PHE A 198 0.83 11.43 -18.96
CA PHE A 198 -0.24 10.44 -18.83
C PHE A 198 -1.57 10.90 -19.42
N ALA A 199 -1.73 12.19 -19.71
CA ALA A 199 -2.93 12.72 -20.36
C ALA A 199 -2.87 12.54 -21.88
N GLY A 200 -3.99 12.10 -22.47
CA GLY A 200 -4.10 11.87 -23.91
C GLY A 200 -5.55 11.72 -24.38
N ASP A 201 -5.73 11.08 -25.53
CA ASP A 201 -7.02 10.92 -26.22
C ASP A 201 -7.58 9.49 -26.17
N LYS A 202 -6.95 8.58 -25.41
CA LYS A 202 -7.37 7.19 -25.26
C LYS A 202 -8.39 7.03 -24.14
N TYR A 203 -8.64 5.78 -23.76
CA TYR A 203 -9.58 5.42 -22.70
C TYR A 203 -9.41 6.32 -21.46
N ALA A 204 -10.52 6.89 -20.98
CA ALA A 204 -10.58 7.80 -19.84
C ALA A 204 -9.64 9.03 -19.90
N GLY A 205 -9.24 9.45 -21.11
CA GLY A 205 -8.33 10.58 -21.33
C GLY A 205 -6.86 10.26 -21.02
N LEU A 206 -6.47 8.98 -21.15
CA LEU A 206 -5.09 8.52 -21.04
C LEU A 206 -4.32 8.68 -22.35
N SER A 207 -3.01 8.77 -22.27
CA SER A 207 -2.11 8.61 -23.43
C SER A 207 -1.74 7.15 -23.67
N ASP A 208 -1.21 6.83 -24.86
CA ASP A 208 -0.62 5.52 -25.14
C ASP A 208 0.53 5.19 -24.17
N LEU A 209 1.34 6.20 -23.82
CA LEU A 209 2.41 6.07 -22.83
C LEU A 209 1.87 5.60 -21.47
N CYS A 210 0.75 6.16 -21.02
CA CYS A 210 0.12 5.73 -19.78
C CYS A 210 -0.43 4.29 -19.87
N LEU A 211 -1.01 3.91 -21.02
CA LEU A 211 -1.50 2.54 -21.22
C LEU A 211 -0.35 1.54 -21.18
N TRP A 212 0.78 1.84 -21.83
CA TRP A 212 1.98 0.99 -21.74
C TRP A 212 2.54 0.90 -20.34
N TYR A 213 2.53 2.00 -19.59
CA TYR A 213 2.92 2.02 -18.18
C TYR A 213 2.03 1.09 -17.32
N ILE A 214 0.71 1.12 -17.54
CA ILE A 214 -0.24 0.18 -16.92
C ILE A 214 0.09 -1.26 -17.32
N GLY A 215 0.38 -1.50 -18.60
CA GLY A 215 0.72 -2.83 -19.12
C GLY A 215 1.97 -3.42 -18.45
N GLY A 216 2.98 -2.60 -18.21
CA GLY A 216 4.16 -2.98 -17.44
C GLY A 216 3.84 -3.36 -15.99
N ILE A 217 3.03 -2.55 -15.28
CA ILE A 217 2.61 -2.87 -13.91
C ILE A 217 1.81 -4.19 -13.88
N ILE A 218 0.88 -4.41 -14.81
CA ILE A 218 0.09 -5.64 -14.87
C ILE A 218 0.98 -6.86 -15.12
N LYS A 219 1.89 -6.77 -16.11
CA LYS A 219 2.83 -7.84 -16.46
C LYS A 219 3.67 -8.28 -15.27
N HIS A 220 4.20 -7.32 -14.51
CA HIS A 220 5.15 -7.55 -13.42
C HIS A 220 4.49 -7.59 -12.03
N ALA A 221 3.17 -7.53 -11.94
CA ALA A 221 2.47 -7.32 -10.67
C ALA A 221 2.82 -8.34 -9.58
N LYS A 222 3.02 -9.62 -9.96
CA LYS A 222 3.42 -10.68 -9.03
C LYS A 222 4.79 -10.43 -8.39
N ALA A 223 5.78 -10.01 -9.18
CA ALA A 223 7.08 -9.59 -8.66
C ALA A 223 6.98 -8.30 -7.82
N ILE A 224 6.14 -7.34 -8.23
CA ILE A 224 5.89 -6.12 -7.47
C ILE A 224 5.29 -6.44 -6.09
N ASN A 225 4.44 -7.48 -5.96
CA ASN A 225 3.85 -7.87 -4.68
C ASN A 225 4.93 -8.17 -3.61
N ALA A 226 6.11 -8.65 -3.99
CA ALA A 226 7.20 -8.89 -3.03
C ALA A 226 7.63 -7.61 -2.30
N PHE A 227 7.47 -6.44 -2.91
CA PHE A 227 7.78 -5.13 -2.31
C PHE A 227 6.53 -4.36 -1.85
N ALA A 228 5.45 -4.41 -2.63
CA ALA A 228 4.21 -3.68 -2.37
C ALA A 228 3.31 -4.36 -1.32
N ASN A 229 3.51 -5.67 -1.11
CA ASN A 229 2.76 -6.54 -0.20
C ASN A 229 3.75 -7.43 0.57
N SER A 230 4.78 -6.81 1.10
CA SER A 230 6.01 -7.46 1.58
C SER A 230 5.90 -8.27 2.89
N THR A 231 4.69 -8.64 3.32
CA THR A 231 4.46 -9.35 4.58
C THR A 231 3.43 -10.46 4.41
N THR A 232 3.44 -11.45 5.29
CA THR A 232 2.44 -12.53 5.28
C THR A 232 1.02 -12.03 5.63
N ASN A 233 0.89 -10.90 6.33
CA ASN A 233 -0.39 -10.26 6.68
C ASN A 233 -1.03 -9.54 5.49
N SER A 234 -0.22 -9.02 4.55
CA SER A 234 -0.68 -8.42 3.29
C SER A 234 -1.65 -9.33 2.52
N TYR A 235 -1.38 -10.64 2.50
CA TYR A 235 -2.19 -11.64 1.79
C TYR A 235 -3.45 -12.08 2.56
N LYS A 236 -3.65 -11.59 3.78
CA LYS A 236 -4.94 -11.66 4.49
C LYS A 236 -5.86 -10.49 4.11
N ARG A 237 -5.29 -9.40 3.58
CA ARG A 237 -6.04 -8.28 2.97
C ARG A 237 -6.44 -8.61 1.53
N LEU A 238 -5.53 -9.14 0.71
CA LEU A 238 -5.73 -9.45 -0.71
C LEU A 238 -6.59 -10.72 -0.91
N VAL A 239 -7.81 -10.68 -0.40
CA VAL A 239 -8.83 -11.72 -0.58
C VAL A 239 -10.12 -11.08 -1.14
N PRO A 240 -10.93 -11.81 -1.93
CA PRO A 240 -12.20 -11.28 -2.44
C PRO A 240 -13.13 -10.79 -1.31
N GLY A 241 -13.88 -9.69 -1.53
CA GLY A 241 -14.99 -9.27 -0.66
C GLY A 241 -14.77 -8.05 0.27
N TYR A 242 -13.57 -7.46 0.31
CA TYR A 242 -13.24 -6.33 1.21
C TYR A 242 -12.68 -5.10 0.48
N GLU A 243 -13.14 -4.84 -0.75
CA GLU A 243 -12.60 -3.80 -1.66
C GLU A 243 -11.09 -3.97 -2.01
N ALA A 244 -10.49 -5.08 -1.59
CA ALA A 244 -9.11 -5.43 -1.90
C ALA A 244 -9.00 -5.93 -3.35
N PRO A 245 -8.14 -5.30 -4.17
CA PRO A 245 -8.10 -5.59 -5.59
C PRO A 245 -7.20 -6.80 -5.87
N VAL A 246 -7.81 -7.97 -6.01
CA VAL A 246 -7.09 -9.21 -6.36
C VAL A 246 -6.91 -9.39 -7.88
N LYS A 247 -7.76 -8.74 -8.68
CA LYS A 247 -7.77 -8.88 -10.14
C LYS A 247 -6.91 -7.82 -10.82
N LEU A 248 -5.95 -8.27 -11.61
CA LEU A 248 -5.05 -7.44 -12.41
C LEU A 248 -5.77 -6.92 -13.65
N ALA A 249 -6.50 -5.84 -13.45
CA ALA A 249 -7.17 -5.08 -14.49
C ALA A 249 -7.11 -3.58 -14.18
N TYR A 250 -7.45 -2.78 -15.19
CA TYR A 250 -7.61 -1.34 -15.05
C TYR A 250 -9.02 -0.87 -15.43
N SER A 251 -9.50 0.17 -14.76
CA SER A 251 -10.80 0.80 -15.06
C SER A 251 -10.91 2.21 -14.49
N SER A 252 -11.73 3.05 -15.12
CA SER A 252 -12.05 4.40 -14.63
C SER A 252 -13.15 4.47 -13.57
N ARG A 253 -13.96 3.42 -13.42
CA ARG A 253 -15.12 3.40 -12.52
C ARG A 253 -15.07 2.27 -11.50
N ASN A 254 -14.36 1.19 -11.82
CA ASN A 254 -14.45 -0.03 -11.06
C ASN A 254 -13.45 -0.09 -9.89
N ARG A 255 -13.97 -0.13 -8.67
CA ARG A 255 -13.17 -0.31 -7.45
C ARG A 255 -12.71 -1.75 -7.22
N SER A 256 -13.13 -2.73 -8.01
CA SER A 256 -12.58 -4.09 -7.92
C SER A 256 -11.28 -4.27 -8.72
N ALA A 257 -10.90 -3.27 -9.52
CA ALA A 257 -9.70 -3.31 -10.36
C ALA A 257 -8.44 -2.91 -9.58
N SER A 258 -7.33 -3.60 -9.84
CA SER A 258 -6.00 -3.29 -9.27
C SER A 258 -5.44 -1.93 -9.64
N ILE A 259 -5.82 -1.39 -10.81
CA ILE A 259 -5.37 -0.09 -11.28
C ILE A 259 -6.60 0.76 -11.58
N ARG A 260 -6.88 1.76 -10.73
CA ARG A 260 -7.97 2.72 -10.96
C ARG A 260 -7.47 3.91 -11.76
N ILE A 261 -8.32 4.45 -12.62
CA ILE A 261 -8.09 5.73 -13.30
C ILE A 261 -9.05 6.77 -12.69
N PRO A 262 -8.58 7.64 -11.78
CA PRO A 262 -9.45 8.63 -11.13
C PRO A 262 -10.17 9.52 -12.14
N PHE A 263 -11.45 9.76 -11.91
CA PHE A 263 -12.24 10.68 -12.72
C PHE A 263 -11.81 12.13 -12.43
N VAL A 264 -11.20 12.76 -13.44
CA VAL A 264 -10.73 14.15 -13.38
C VAL A 264 -10.88 14.82 -14.74
N ASN A 265 -11.28 16.10 -14.72
CA ASN A 265 -11.46 16.92 -15.93
C ASN A 265 -10.15 17.56 -16.41
N SER A 266 -9.19 17.80 -15.51
CA SER A 266 -7.93 18.47 -15.85
C SER A 266 -6.89 17.46 -16.35
N PRO A 267 -6.26 17.68 -17.51
CA PRO A 267 -5.09 16.91 -17.96
C PRO A 267 -3.97 16.88 -16.92
N LYS A 268 -3.78 17.97 -16.16
CA LYS A 268 -2.76 18.07 -15.10
C LYS A 268 -3.03 17.17 -13.90
N ALA A 269 -4.25 16.66 -13.74
CA ALA A 269 -4.61 15.75 -12.66
C ALA A 269 -4.65 14.27 -13.13
N LYS A 270 -4.38 14.01 -14.42
CA LYS A 270 -4.46 12.66 -15.00
C LYS A 270 -3.33 11.79 -14.44
N ARG A 271 -3.72 10.65 -13.89
CA ARG A 271 -2.85 9.72 -13.16
C ARG A 271 -3.49 8.33 -13.15
N ILE A 272 -2.70 7.34 -12.77
CA ILE A 272 -3.21 6.02 -12.40
C ILE A 272 -3.17 5.89 -10.87
N GLU A 273 -3.80 4.86 -10.35
CA GLU A 273 -3.78 4.49 -8.94
C GLU A 273 -3.63 2.97 -8.81
N ALA A 274 -2.46 2.52 -8.37
CA ALA A 274 -2.23 1.12 -8.02
C ALA A 274 -2.76 0.87 -6.61
N ARG A 275 -3.74 -0.04 -6.48
CA ARG A 275 -4.52 -0.21 -5.24
C ARG A 275 -4.16 -1.45 -4.41
N PHE A 276 -3.40 -2.36 -5.00
CA PHE A 276 -2.92 -3.56 -4.33
C PHE A 276 -1.86 -3.29 -3.25
N PRO A 277 -0.98 -2.25 -3.31
CA PRO A 277 -0.01 -2.02 -2.25
C PRO A 277 -0.67 -1.80 -0.89
N ASP A 278 0.07 -2.10 0.17
CA ASP A 278 -0.31 -1.85 1.56
C ASP A 278 0.80 -1.09 2.31
N PRO A 279 0.51 -0.48 3.48
CA PRO A 279 1.45 0.41 4.13
C PRO A 279 2.44 -0.32 5.04
N MET A 280 2.53 -1.66 5.02
CA MET A 280 3.49 -2.39 5.87
C MET A 280 4.91 -2.35 5.31
N GLY A 281 5.04 -2.28 3.98
CA GLY A 281 6.31 -2.34 3.28
C GLY A 281 7.16 -1.06 3.34
N ASN A 282 8.37 -1.19 2.79
CA ASN A 282 9.28 -0.07 2.58
C ASN A 282 8.79 0.78 1.39
N PRO A 283 8.44 2.06 1.61
CA PRO A 283 7.83 2.89 0.57
C PRO A 283 8.78 3.18 -0.60
N TYR A 284 10.09 3.28 -0.36
CA TYR A 284 11.07 3.47 -1.44
C TYR A 284 11.07 2.26 -2.38
N LEU A 285 11.13 1.04 -1.83
CA LEU A 285 11.12 -0.18 -2.64
C LEU A 285 9.80 -0.37 -3.39
N THR A 286 8.66 -0.11 -2.74
CA THR A 286 7.35 -0.17 -3.39
C THR A 286 7.26 0.81 -4.57
N PHE A 287 7.69 2.07 -4.39
CA PHE A 287 7.62 3.08 -5.45
C PHE A 287 8.59 2.78 -6.58
N VAL A 288 9.80 2.32 -6.28
CA VAL A 288 10.78 1.89 -7.28
C VAL A 288 10.24 0.71 -8.09
N ALA A 289 9.67 -0.32 -7.44
CA ALA A 289 9.12 -1.48 -8.14
C ALA A 289 7.98 -1.09 -9.09
N LEU A 290 7.05 -0.24 -8.64
CA LEU A 290 5.97 0.29 -9.48
C LEU A 290 6.51 1.12 -10.66
N LEU A 291 7.48 1.99 -10.41
CA LEU A 291 8.10 2.83 -11.43
C LEU A 291 8.82 1.98 -12.48
N MET A 292 9.73 1.10 -12.06
CA MET A 292 10.53 0.29 -12.97
C MET A 292 9.65 -0.63 -13.82
N ALA A 293 8.59 -1.20 -13.24
CA ALA A 293 7.62 -2.01 -13.99
C ALA A 293 6.91 -1.19 -15.07
N GLY A 294 6.45 0.02 -14.71
CA GLY A 294 5.81 0.90 -15.69
C GLY A 294 6.76 1.40 -16.78
N LEU A 295 8.04 1.62 -16.47
CA LEU A 295 9.06 1.95 -17.47
C LEU A 295 9.33 0.79 -18.43
N ASP A 296 9.40 -0.46 -17.94
CA ASP A 296 9.49 -1.64 -18.82
C ASP A 296 8.28 -1.74 -19.75
N GLY A 297 7.10 -1.44 -19.22
CA GLY A 297 5.86 -1.25 -19.96
C GLY A 297 6.01 -0.32 -21.15
N ILE A 298 6.50 0.90 -20.91
CA ILE A 298 6.71 1.94 -21.93
C ILE A 298 7.76 1.50 -22.96
N GLU A 299 8.90 0.99 -22.51
CA GLU A 299 10.01 0.57 -23.38
C GLU A 299 9.57 -0.51 -24.37
N ASN A 300 8.82 -1.50 -23.87
CA ASN A 300 8.35 -2.64 -24.66
C ASN A 300 6.96 -2.44 -25.27
N ARG A 301 6.34 -1.27 -25.08
CA ARG A 301 4.98 -0.93 -25.53
C ARG A 301 3.94 -1.99 -25.17
N ILE A 302 3.99 -2.47 -23.93
CA ILE A 302 3.15 -3.58 -23.45
C ILE A 302 1.70 -3.14 -23.41
N ASP A 303 0.83 -3.85 -24.14
CA ASP A 303 -0.62 -3.60 -24.12
C ASP A 303 -1.22 -4.11 -22.79
N PRO A 304 -1.91 -3.25 -21.99
CA PRO A 304 -2.59 -3.68 -20.77
C PRO A 304 -3.87 -4.50 -21.02
N GLY A 305 -4.27 -4.68 -22.28
CA GLY A 305 -5.52 -5.31 -22.67
C GLY A 305 -6.71 -4.35 -22.57
N ALA A 306 -7.92 -4.89 -22.72
CA ALA A 306 -9.15 -4.11 -22.64
C ALA A 306 -9.46 -3.68 -21.18
N PRO A 307 -10.03 -2.47 -20.96
CA PRO A 307 -10.45 -2.03 -19.63
C PRO A 307 -11.59 -2.90 -19.08
N ALA A 308 -11.58 -3.12 -17.76
CA ALA A 308 -12.56 -3.96 -17.08
C ALA A 308 -13.64 -3.15 -16.36
N ASP A 309 -14.62 -2.64 -17.12
CA ASP A 309 -15.68 -1.75 -16.61
C ASP A 309 -16.84 -2.45 -15.91
N LYS A 310 -16.89 -3.78 -15.91
CA LYS A 310 -17.83 -4.58 -15.11
C LYS A 310 -17.24 -4.87 -13.73
N ASN A 311 -18.06 -4.89 -12.68
CA ASN A 311 -17.62 -5.35 -11.36
C ASN A 311 -17.00 -6.75 -11.46
N LEU A 312 -15.73 -6.89 -11.11
CA LEU A 312 -14.97 -8.13 -11.31
C LEU A 312 -15.41 -9.22 -10.32
N TYR A 313 -16.02 -8.82 -9.20
CA TYR A 313 -16.57 -9.74 -8.20
C TYR A 313 -17.91 -10.37 -8.62
N ASP A 314 -18.54 -9.87 -9.67
CA ASP A 314 -19.82 -10.38 -10.18
C ASP A 314 -19.65 -11.16 -11.49
N LEU A 315 -18.43 -11.23 -12.03
CA LEU A 315 -18.15 -12.01 -13.23
C LEU A 315 -18.40 -13.51 -12.99
N PRO A 316 -18.95 -14.24 -13.98
CA PRO A 316 -19.04 -15.70 -13.94
C PRO A 316 -17.67 -16.35 -13.66
N PRO A 317 -17.61 -17.52 -13.01
CA PRO A 317 -16.36 -18.18 -12.67
C PRO A 317 -15.40 -18.37 -13.86
N GLU A 318 -15.93 -18.68 -15.04
CA GLU A 318 -15.13 -18.86 -16.27
C GLU A 318 -14.48 -17.55 -16.73
N GLU A 319 -15.23 -16.45 -16.78
CA GLU A 319 -14.70 -15.10 -17.10
C GLU A 319 -13.76 -14.59 -16.00
N ARG A 320 -13.98 -15.01 -14.75
CA ARG A 320 -13.11 -14.64 -13.63
C ARG A 320 -11.75 -15.34 -13.70
N GLY A 321 -11.71 -16.60 -14.14
CA GLY A 321 -10.48 -17.41 -14.20
C GLY A 321 -9.49 -16.94 -15.27
N SER A 322 -9.95 -16.22 -16.30
CA SER A 322 -9.09 -15.70 -17.38
C SER A 322 -8.38 -14.39 -17.05
N ILE A 323 -8.79 -13.70 -15.96
CA ILE A 323 -8.19 -12.43 -15.54
C ILE A 323 -7.01 -12.73 -14.60
N PRO A 324 -5.79 -12.25 -14.91
CA PRO A 324 -4.63 -12.44 -14.05
C PRO A 324 -4.88 -11.90 -12.64
N GLU A 325 -4.23 -12.52 -11.65
CA GLU A 325 -4.35 -12.15 -10.24
C GLU A 325 -2.99 -11.76 -9.65
N VAL A 326 -3.03 -10.93 -8.61
CA VAL A 326 -1.89 -10.73 -7.70
C VAL A 326 -1.57 -12.05 -6.98
N CYS A 327 -0.39 -12.13 -6.36
CA CYS A 327 -0.02 -13.30 -5.58
C CYS A 327 -0.97 -13.54 -4.40
N GLY A 328 -1.21 -14.81 -4.07
CA GLY A 328 -2.01 -15.25 -2.93
C GLY A 328 -1.19 -15.46 -1.65
N SER A 329 0.14 -15.41 -1.72
CA SER A 329 1.03 -15.52 -0.56
C SER A 329 2.34 -14.76 -0.75
N LEU A 330 3.02 -14.45 0.35
CA LEU A 330 4.35 -13.83 0.32
C LEU A 330 5.35 -14.76 -0.38
N LYS A 331 5.28 -16.07 -0.12
CA LYS A 331 6.16 -17.03 -0.77
C LYS A 331 6.01 -16.99 -2.30
N GLU A 332 4.78 -17.01 -2.81
CA GLU A 332 4.53 -16.91 -4.26
C GLU A 332 5.11 -15.62 -4.84
N ALA A 333 4.99 -14.49 -4.12
CA ALA A 333 5.53 -13.22 -4.59
C ALA A 333 7.07 -13.20 -4.60
N LEU A 334 7.72 -13.84 -3.63
CA LEU A 334 9.18 -13.99 -3.60
C LEU A 334 9.66 -14.92 -4.74
N ASP A 335 8.97 -16.03 -4.99
CA ASP A 335 9.26 -16.92 -6.11
C ASP A 335 9.07 -16.18 -7.46
N ALA A 336 8.04 -15.33 -7.57
CA ALA A 336 7.79 -14.52 -8.75
C ALA A 336 8.84 -13.40 -8.93
N LEU A 337 9.27 -12.77 -7.84
CA LEU A 337 10.37 -11.80 -7.86
C LEU A 337 11.66 -12.45 -8.36
N ASP A 338 11.98 -13.65 -7.88
CA ASP A 338 13.16 -14.40 -8.32
C ASP A 338 13.16 -14.60 -9.84
N GLN A 339 12.02 -15.04 -10.38
CA GLN A 339 11.85 -15.36 -11.80
C GLN A 339 11.74 -14.12 -12.72
N ASP A 340 11.24 -12.99 -12.20
CA ASP A 340 10.90 -11.79 -12.98
C ASP A 340 11.59 -10.52 -12.46
N ARG A 341 12.85 -10.63 -12.06
CA ARG A 341 13.66 -9.51 -11.53
C ARG A 341 14.29 -8.60 -12.59
N ALA A 342 14.27 -8.98 -13.87
CA ALA A 342 15.07 -8.29 -14.90
C ALA A 342 14.73 -6.80 -15.07
N PHE A 343 13.45 -6.45 -14.97
CA PHE A 343 12.99 -5.07 -15.10
C PHE A 343 13.51 -4.15 -13.98
N LEU A 344 13.71 -4.68 -12.78
CA LEU A 344 14.22 -3.95 -11.61
C LEU A 344 15.72 -3.62 -11.73
N LYS A 345 16.46 -4.43 -12.48
CA LYS A 345 17.91 -4.29 -12.65
C LYS A 345 18.31 -3.30 -13.74
N LYS A 346 17.35 -2.84 -14.56
CA LYS A 346 17.59 -1.84 -15.60
C LYS A 346 18.15 -0.56 -14.98
N GLY A 347 19.15 0.03 -15.64
CA GLY A 347 19.84 1.22 -15.13
C GLY A 347 20.68 0.99 -13.87
N GLY A 348 20.92 -0.26 -13.46
CA GLY A 348 21.63 -0.57 -12.21
C GLY A 348 20.88 -0.12 -10.95
N VAL A 349 19.55 0.01 -11.06
CA VAL A 349 18.67 0.48 -9.97
C VAL A 349 18.69 -0.50 -8.81
N MET A 350 18.49 -1.78 -9.10
CA MET A 350 18.74 -2.91 -8.20
C MET A 350 19.79 -3.83 -8.82
N ASP A 351 20.38 -4.71 -8.01
CA ASP A 351 21.25 -5.80 -8.43
C ASP A 351 20.80 -7.13 -7.84
N ASP A 352 21.39 -8.23 -8.31
CA ASP A 352 21.04 -9.57 -7.83
C ASP A 352 21.40 -9.75 -6.35
N ASP A 353 22.52 -9.16 -5.89
CA ASP A 353 22.94 -9.20 -4.48
C ASP A 353 21.85 -8.65 -3.54
N PHE A 354 21.27 -7.50 -3.85
CA PHE A 354 20.17 -6.95 -3.09
C PHE A 354 18.93 -7.83 -3.17
N ILE A 355 18.52 -8.25 -4.37
CA ILE A 355 17.26 -8.99 -4.57
C ILE A 355 17.32 -10.35 -3.87
N ASP A 356 18.44 -11.07 -3.98
CA ASP A 356 18.64 -12.35 -3.30
C ASP A 356 18.60 -12.18 -1.79
N SER A 357 19.31 -11.18 -1.26
CA SER A 357 19.31 -10.89 0.19
C SER A 357 17.95 -10.46 0.71
N TYR A 358 17.17 -9.74 -0.10
CA TYR A 358 15.80 -9.35 0.24
C TYR A 358 14.88 -10.57 0.29
N ILE A 359 15.01 -11.49 -0.68
CA ILE A 359 14.26 -12.75 -0.70
C ILE A 359 14.61 -13.59 0.53
N GLU A 360 15.89 -13.77 0.84
CA GLU A 360 16.35 -14.50 2.03
C GLU A 360 15.75 -13.92 3.31
N LEU A 361 15.85 -12.60 3.50
CA LEU A 361 15.28 -11.90 4.65
C LEU A 361 13.77 -12.14 4.78
N LYS A 362 13.04 -12.07 3.67
CA LYS A 362 11.57 -12.25 3.68
C LYS A 362 11.13 -13.70 3.81
N MET A 363 11.96 -14.65 3.39
CA MET A 363 11.72 -16.07 3.63
C MET A 363 11.77 -16.43 5.12
N GLU A 364 12.52 -15.69 5.95
CA GLU A 364 12.46 -15.87 7.42
C GLU A 364 11.05 -15.59 7.97
N GLU A 365 10.38 -14.53 7.49
CA GLU A 365 9.00 -14.20 7.88
C GLU A 365 8.00 -15.28 7.41
N VAL A 366 8.17 -15.79 6.18
CA VAL A 366 7.37 -16.88 5.62
C VAL A 366 7.50 -18.13 6.49
N MET A 367 8.73 -18.56 6.75
CA MET A 367 9.01 -19.78 7.51
C MET A 367 8.54 -19.66 8.96
N ARG A 368 8.70 -18.48 9.58
CA ARG A 368 8.19 -18.25 10.94
C ARG A 368 6.68 -18.43 11.02
N LEU A 369 5.91 -17.90 10.08
CA LEU A 369 4.46 -18.10 10.07
C LEU A 369 4.08 -19.55 9.74
N GLN A 370 4.73 -20.15 8.75
CA GLN A 370 4.40 -21.49 8.26
C GLN A 370 4.68 -22.59 9.30
N LEU A 371 5.70 -22.41 10.13
CA LEU A 371 6.09 -23.39 11.15
C LEU A 371 5.38 -23.19 12.50
N HIS A 372 4.60 -22.12 12.66
CA HIS A 372 3.92 -21.79 13.92
C HIS A 372 2.44 -22.19 13.84
N PRO A 373 1.97 -23.15 14.66
CA PRO A 373 0.57 -23.56 14.65
C PRO A 373 -0.38 -22.39 14.89
N HIS A 374 -1.43 -22.30 14.07
CA HIS A 374 -2.38 -21.19 14.13
C HIS A 374 -3.62 -21.58 14.96
N PRO A 375 -4.21 -20.69 15.78
CA PRO A 375 -5.39 -21.01 16.59
C PRO A 375 -6.58 -21.60 15.79
N VAL A 376 -6.77 -21.15 14.54
CA VAL A 376 -7.79 -21.70 13.62
C VAL A 376 -7.54 -23.18 13.27
N GLU A 377 -6.29 -23.64 13.25
CA GLU A 377 -5.98 -25.06 13.00
C GLU A 377 -6.43 -25.95 14.16
N PHE A 378 -6.50 -25.44 15.39
CA PHE A 378 -7.07 -26.19 16.52
C PHE A 378 -8.59 -26.35 16.35
N ASP A 379 -9.30 -25.30 15.91
CA ASP A 379 -10.74 -25.40 15.60
C ASP A 379 -11.02 -26.41 14.47
N MET A 380 -10.19 -26.41 13.42
CA MET A 380 -10.37 -27.30 12.28
C MET A 380 -9.94 -28.75 12.53
N TYR A 381 -8.86 -28.97 13.28
CA TYR A 381 -8.15 -30.26 13.28
C TYR A 381 -7.87 -30.85 14.67
N TYR A 382 -8.23 -30.20 15.78
CA TYR A 382 -7.89 -30.74 17.11
C TYR A 382 -8.57 -32.10 17.40
N SER A 383 -9.75 -32.34 16.82
CA SER A 383 -10.52 -33.57 17.00
C SER A 383 -10.38 -34.57 15.85
N CYS A 384 -9.39 -34.40 14.97
CA CYS A 384 -9.26 -35.23 13.76
C CYS A 384 -8.84 -36.68 14.02
#